data_AF-A0A7J4CYL4-F1
#
_entry.id   AF-A0A7J4CYL4-F1
#
_cell.length_a   1.000
_cell.length_b   1.000
_cell.length_c   1.000
_cell.angle_alpha   90.00
_cell.angle_beta   90.00
_cell.angle_gamma   90.00
#
_symmetry.space_group_name_H-M   'P 1'
#
loop_
_entity.id
_entity.type
_entity.pdbx_description
1 polymer ?
#
loop_
_entity_poly.entity_id
_entity_poly.type
_entity_poly.pdbx_seq_one_letter_code
_entity_poly.pdbx_strand_id
1 'polypeptide(L)'
;MQETHTLEKKDWAAKLMAIAVAVFMFSSTLVLFAPEASARTGSDDYGYTFKDSAESDGPTYSWNEIVPALGGSGTNIVSFSTDGGQGQYDLPFSFDYYENTYTTWGNGGDNGYITFGAVLSNLWTPYHIPATQLGGPAIAGGWFDGGFCRSSNPNAGVYYDYQGTSPNQKVVVTYQDQGHWYPSVYQCPGAQAANALTWQII
;
A
#
# COMPACT_ATOMS: atom_id res chain seq x y z
N MET A 1 -9.14 43.72 -66.55
CA MET A 1 -8.65 44.02 -65.18
C MET A 1 -9.44 43.15 -64.23
N GLN A 2 -8.84 42.06 -63.76
CA GLN A 2 -9.31 41.36 -62.56
C GLN A 2 -8.09 40.62 -62.01
N GLU A 3 -7.39 41.23 -61.07
CA GLU A 3 -6.34 40.58 -60.31
C GLU A 3 -6.97 39.75 -59.20
N THR A 4 -6.73 38.44 -59.24
CA THR A 4 -7.16 37.49 -58.21
C THR A 4 -6.13 37.49 -57.09
N HIS A 5 -6.37 38.26 -56.03
CA HIS A 5 -5.67 38.14 -54.76
C HIS A 5 -6.33 37.07 -53.89
N THR A 6 -5.92 35.81 -54.05
CA THR A 6 -6.34 34.72 -53.15
C THR A 6 -5.17 33.82 -52.75
N LEU A 7 -4.10 34.39 -52.21
CA LEU A 7 -3.00 33.61 -51.64
C LEU A 7 -2.35 34.39 -50.50
N GLU A 8 -2.82 34.21 -49.26
CA GLU A 8 -2.00 34.42 -48.04
C GLU A 8 -2.75 34.07 -46.74
N LYS A 9 -4.08 34.23 -46.70
CA LYS A 9 -4.86 33.98 -45.46
C LYS A 9 -4.99 32.52 -45.04
N LYS A 10 -4.63 31.54 -45.87
CA LYS A 10 -4.77 30.10 -45.56
C LYS A 10 -3.52 29.52 -44.89
N ASP A 11 -2.38 30.20 -45.00
CA ASP A 11 -1.07 29.66 -44.64
C ASP A 11 -0.72 29.91 -43.16
N TRP A 12 -1.17 31.04 -42.60
CA TRP A 12 -0.94 31.36 -41.19
C TRP A 12 -1.72 30.44 -40.24
N ALA A 13 -2.97 30.09 -40.58
CA ALA A 13 -3.79 29.20 -39.79
C ALA A 13 -3.24 27.76 -39.82
N ALA A 14 -2.76 27.31 -40.99
CA ALA A 14 -2.10 26.02 -41.12
C ALA A 14 -0.78 25.94 -40.33
N LYS A 15 0.05 27.00 -40.38
CA LYS A 15 1.28 27.11 -39.59
C LYS A 15 1.03 27.13 -38.09
N LEU A 16 0.03 27.90 -37.63
CA LEU A 16 -0.36 27.94 -36.23
C LEU A 16 -0.86 26.57 -35.73
N MET A 17 -1.69 25.89 -36.52
CA MET A 17 -2.17 24.55 -36.20
C MET A 17 -1.03 23.52 -36.15
N ALA A 18 -0.07 23.58 -37.07
CA ALA A 18 1.10 22.69 -37.05
C ALA A 18 1.95 22.90 -35.79
N ILE A 19 2.18 24.15 -35.38
CA ILE A 19 2.89 24.47 -34.14
C ILE A 19 2.11 23.98 -32.92
N ALA A 20 0.80 24.24 -32.86
CA ALA A 20 -0.05 23.79 -31.75
C ALA A 20 -0.02 22.25 -31.63
N VAL A 21 -0.17 21.52 -32.74
CA VAL A 21 -0.10 20.05 -32.76
C VAL A 21 1.27 19.56 -32.29
N ALA A 22 2.37 20.16 -32.74
CA ALA A 22 3.70 19.79 -32.29
C ALA A 22 3.90 20.04 -30.78
N VAL A 23 3.42 21.17 -30.27
CA VAL A 23 3.46 21.49 -28.83
C VAL A 23 2.60 20.53 -28.01
N PHE A 24 1.40 20.18 -28.47
CA PHE A 24 0.53 19.20 -27.81
C PHE A 24 1.09 17.78 -27.84
N MET A 25 1.75 17.36 -28.93
CA MET A 25 2.42 16.05 -29.00
C MET A 25 3.68 15.99 -28.13
N PHE A 26 4.41 17.11 -28.02
CA PHE A 26 5.58 17.19 -27.15
C PHE A 26 5.20 17.26 -25.67
N SER A 27 4.14 17.99 -25.31
CA SER A 27 3.67 18.03 -23.92
C SER A 27 2.99 16.74 -23.48
N SER A 28 2.26 16.06 -24.36
CA SER A 28 1.63 14.77 -24.05
C SER A 28 2.65 13.64 -23.86
N THR A 29 3.78 13.68 -24.57
CA THR A 29 4.89 12.73 -24.34
C THR A 29 5.62 12.98 -23.02
N LEU A 30 5.75 14.22 -22.56
CA LEU A 30 6.33 14.52 -21.24
C LEU A 30 5.50 13.95 -20.07
N VAL A 31 4.18 13.90 -20.20
CA VAL A 31 3.29 13.27 -19.19
C VAL A 31 3.48 11.75 -19.13
N LEU A 32 3.88 11.11 -20.24
CA LEU A 32 4.15 9.67 -20.30
C LEU A 32 5.51 9.28 -19.67
N PHE A 33 6.41 10.24 -19.43
CA PHE A 33 7.71 10.02 -18.78
C PHE A 33 7.76 10.40 -17.31
N ALA A 34 6.61 10.74 -16.71
CA ALA A 34 6.46 10.84 -15.26
C ALA A 34 5.56 9.72 -14.68
N PRO A 35 5.84 8.42 -14.95
CA PRO A 35 5.05 7.33 -14.38
C PRO A 35 5.18 7.20 -12.85
N GLU A 36 5.99 8.04 -12.20
CA GLU A 36 6.34 7.94 -10.78
C GLU A 36 6.05 9.22 -9.99
N ALA A 37 5.02 9.99 -10.37
CA ALA A 37 4.52 11.13 -9.58
C ALA A 37 3.47 10.68 -8.56
N SER A 38 3.87 9.82 -7.62
CA SER A 38 3.21 9.70 -6.31
C SER A 38 4.24 10.09 -5.25
N ALA A 39 3.81 10.73 -4.17
CA ALA A 39 4.71 11.38 -3.22
C ALA A 39 5.75 10.39 -2.65
N ARG A 40 7.04 10.66 -2.90
CA ARG A 40 8.17 9.83 -2.44
C ARG A 40 8.63 10.19 -1.04
N THR A 41 8.29 11.41 -0.61
CA THR A 41 8.53 11.94 0.73
C THR A 41 7.42 12.91 1.11
N GLY A 42 7.15 13.07 2.41
CA GLY A 42 6.32 14.16 2.91
C GLY A 42 6.24 14.16 4.43
N SER A 43 5.51 15.12 4.98
CA SER A 43 5.30 15.28 6.41
C SER A 43 3.91 15.81 6.70
N ASP A 44 3.49 15.72 7.96
CA ASP A 44 2.29 16.37 8.47
C ASP A 44 2.59 17.31 9.64
N ASP A 45 1.55 18.00 10.11
CA ASP A 45 1.63 18.96 11.22
C ASP A 45 1.83 18.27 12.59
N TYR A 46 1.71 16.94 12.66
CA TYR A 46 1.94 16.14 13.86
C TYR A 46 3.38 15.64 13.98
N GLY A 47 4.23 15.98 13.00
CA GLY A 47 5.65 15.60 12.99
C GLY A 47 5.93 14.22 12.42
N TYR A 48 4.93 13.54 11.84
CA TYR A 48 5.17 12.31 11.10
C TYR A 48 5.73 12.65 9.73
N THR A 49 6.65 11.80 9.26
CA THR A 49 7.22 11.90 7.93
C THR A 49 7.09 10.56 7.24
N PHE A 50 6.89 10.57 5.92
CA PHE A 50 6.97 9.38 5.09
C PHE A 50 8.06 9.58 4.05
N LYS A 51 8.72 8.48 3.69
CA LYS A 51 9.81 8.42 2.71
C LYS A 51 9.91 7.02 2.16
N ASP A 52 10.03 6.89 0.83
CA ASP A 52 10.29 5.60 0.19
C ASP A 52 11.80 5.30 0.10
N SER A 53 12.13 4.06 -0.27
CA SER A 53 13.51 3.58 -0.38
C SER A 53 14.25 4.06 -1.64
N ALA A 54 13.57 4.73 -2.57
CA ALA A 54 14.20 5.31 -3.77
C ALA A 54 14.88 6.66 -3.47
N GLU A 55 14.59 7.27 -2.32
CA GLU A 55 15.21 8.51 -1.87
C GLU A 55 16.65 8.31 -1.40
N SER A 56 17.50 9.32 -1.60
CA SER A 56 18.95 9.22 -1.34
C SER A 56 19.32 8.91 0.12
N ASP A 57 18.43 9.26 1.04
CA ASP A 57 18.47 8.98 2.49
C ASP A 57 17.21 8.19 2.92
N GLY A 58 16.61 7.47 1.97
CA GLY A 58 15.49 6.58 2.21
C GLY A 58 15.87 5.36 3.06
N PRO A 59 14.88 4.69 3.67
CA PRO A 59 15.14 3.49 4.44
C PRO A 59 15.73 2.39 3.56
N THR A 60 16.82 1.76 4.03
CA THR A 60 17.28 0.50 3.45
C THR A 60 16.35 -0.61 3.92
N TYR A 61 15.57 -1.18 3.01
CA TYR A 61 14.69 -2.28 3.33
C TYR A 61 15.48 -3.55 3.69
N SER A 62 15.14 -4.16 4.82
CA SER A 62 15.63 -5.48 5.23
C SER A 62 14.45 -6.34 5.69
N TRP A 63 14.22 -7.45 4.98
CA TRP A 63 13.20 -8.43 5.34
C TRP A 63 13.42 -8.98 6.77
N ASN A 64 12.37 -9.02 7.60
CA ASN A 64 12.42 -9.61 8.93
C ASN A 64 11.62 -10.91 8.94
N GLU A 65 12.26 -12.05 8.69
CA GLU A 65 11.52 -13.32 8.64
C GLU A 65 10.90 -13.66 10.01
N ILE A 66 9.57 -13.81 10.06
CA ILE A 66 8.82 -14.16 11.28
C ILE A 66 7.89 -15.37 11.08
N VAL A 67 7.74 -15.90 9.87
CA VAL A 67 6.92 -17.08 9.62
C VAL A 67 7.65 -18.32 10.16
N PRO A 68 7.08 -19.09 11.11
CA PRO A 68 7.78 -20.22 11.73
C PRO A 68 8.25 -21.28 10.74
N ALA A 69 7.46 -21.54 9.70
CA ALA A 69 7.81 -22.50 8.65
C ALA A 69 9.03 -22.08 7.82
N LEU A 70 9.40 -20.79 7.86
CA LEU A 70 10.55 -20.22 7.16
C LEU A 70 11.71 -19.88 8.13
N GLY A 71 11.62 -20.31 9.39
CA GLY A 71 12.66 -20.10 10.40
C GLY A 71 12.47 -18.87 11.31
N GLY A 72 11.33 -18.19 11.20
CA GLY A 72 10.96 -17.10 12.10
C GLY A 72 10.37 -17.56 13.44
N SER A 73 10.09 -16.59 14.33
CA SER A 73 9.55 -16.79 15.68
C SER A 73 8.10 -16.33 15.86
N GLY A 74 7.46 -15.86 14.79
CA GLY A 74 6.15 -15.21 14.87
C GLY A 74 4.99 -16.14 15.16
N THR A 75 3.90 -15.53 15.59
CA THR A 75 2.63 -16.19 15.89
C THR A 75 1.65 -15.98 14.74
N ASN A 76 1.07 -17.07 14.21
CA ASN A 76 -0.01 -16.97 13.23
C ASN A 76 -1.32 -16.55 13.89
N ILE A 77 -1.97 -15.50 13.37
CA ILE A 77 -3.24 -14.97 13.88
C ILE A 77 -4.38 -15.08 12.86
N VAL A 78 -4.05 -15.17 11.58
CA VAL A 78 -5.04 -15.43 10.52
C VAL A 78 -4.50 -16.53 9.60
N SER A 79 -5.32 -17.54 9.36
CA SER A 79 -4.98 -18.72 8.54
C SER A 79 -6.09 -19.09 7.56
N PHE A 80 -6.97 -18.15 7.23
CA PHE A 80 -8.06 -18.30 6.26
C PHE A 80 -8.60 -16.91 5.93
N SER A 81 -9.33 -16.79 4.82
CA SER A 81 -9.98 -15.53 4.48
C SER A 81 -11.22 -15.32 5.32
N THR A 82 -11.38 -14.15 5.95
CA THR A 82 -12.34 -13.99 7.04
C THR A 82 -13.00 -12.62 7.14
N ASP A 83 -12.36 -11.55 6.68
CA ASP A 83 -12.69 -10.14 6.99
C ASP A 83 -12.73 -9.79 8.50
N GLY A 84 -12.73 -10.80 9.36
CA GLY A 84 -12.75 -10.72 10.80
C GLY A 84 -11.41 -10.27 11.36
N GLY A 85 -11.43 -9.12 12.02
CA GLY A 85 -10.29 -8.58 12.73
C GLY A 85 -9.86 -9.45 13.91
N GLN A 86 -8.59 -9.36 14.26
CA GLN A 86 -7.95 -10.13 15.32
C GLN A 86 -7.38 -9.24 16.42
N GLY A 87 -7.36 -9.74 17.66
CA GLY A 87 -6.86 -9.04 18.84
C GLY A 87 -7.96 -8.68 19.84
N GLN A 88 -7.75 -7.69 20.71
CA GLN A 88 -6.54 -6.86 20.84
C GLN A 88 -5.34 -7.66 21.37
N TYR A 89 -4.14 -7.28 20.93
CA TYR A 89 -2.87 -7.81 21.42
C TYR A 89 -2.13 -6.73 22.20
N ASP A 90 -1.57 -7.09 23.35
CA ASP A 90 -0.77 -6.18 24.17
C ASP A 90 0.55 -5.85 23.48
N LEU A 91 0.87 -4.55 23.38
CA LEU A 91 2.17 -4.08 22.94
C LEU A 91 3.16 -4.20 24.10
N PRO A 92 4.41 -4.68 23.87
CA PRO A 92 5.43 -4.77 24.91
C PRO A 92 6.08 -3.41 25.25
N PHE A 93 5.56 -2.32 24.68
CA PHE A 93 5.97 -0.94 24.88
C PHE A 93 4.79 0.00 24.58
N SER A 94 4.85 1.22 25.09
CA SER A 94 3.92 2.29 24.72
C SER A 94 4.25 2.81 23.32
N PHE A 95 3.25 2.88 22.44
CA PHE A 95 3.39 3.42 21.09
C PHE A 95 2.63 4.72 20.96
N ASP A 96 3.33 5.81 20.67
CA ASP A 96 2.72 7.13 20.46
C ASP A 96 2.38 7.34 18.99
N TYR A 97 1.10 7.53 18.70
CA TYR A 97 0.57 7.72 17.36
C TYR A 97 -0.43 8.88 17.34
N TYR A 98 -0.12 9.95 16.60
CA TYR A 98 -0.92 11.17 16.51
C TYR A 98 -1.40 11.67 17.89
N GLU A 99 -0.44 12.01 18.76
CA GLU A 99 -0.65 12.55 20.13
C GLU A 99 -1.35 11.60 21.13
N ASN A 100 -1.61 10.35 20.74
CA ASN A 100 -2.23 9.36 21.60
C ASN A 100 -1.24 8.24 21.90
N THR A 101 -1.21 7.79 23.16
CA THR A 101 -0.42 6.62 23.57
C THR A 101 -1.27 5.37 23.54
N TYR A 102 -0.77 4.35 22.84
CA TYR A 102 -1.41 3.04 22.73
C TYR A 102 -0.56 1.96 23.38
N THR A 103 -1.22 1.04 24.07
CA THR A 103 -0.61 -0.15 24.67
C THR A 103 -1.12 -1.44 24.04
N THR A 104 -2.01 -1.34 23.03
CA THR A 104 -2.60 -2.48 22.34
C THR A 104 -2.77 -2.18 20.86
N TRP A 105 -2.75 -3.24 20.06
CA TRP A 105 -3.03 -3.19 18.63
C TRP A 105 -3.99 -4.31 18.22
N GLY A 106 -4.56 -4.19 17.02
CA GLY A 106 -5.43 -5.17 16.40
C GLY A 106 -5.13 -5.30 14.91
N ASN A 107 -5.45 -6.44 14.33
CA ASN A 107 -5.31 -6.71 12.90
C ASN A 107 -6.69 -6.66 12.22
N GLY A 108 -6.75 -6.16 10.98
CA GLY A 108 -7.95 -6.08 10.15
C GLY A 108 -8.38 -7.37 9.46
N GLY A 109 -7.95 -8.52 9.97
CA GLY A 109 -8.06 -9.80 9.28
C GLY A 109 -7.10 -9.86 8.09
N ASP A 110 -7.61 -10.32 6.98
CA ASP A 110 -6.94 -10.46 5.69
C ASP A 110 -6.95 -9.18 4.83
N ASN A 111 -7.39 -8.04 5.36
CA ASN A 111 -7.57 -6.79 4.61
C ASN A 111 -6.40 -5.78 4.71
N GLY A 112 -5.24 -6.22 5.20
CA GLY A 112 -3.97 -5.48 5.08
C GLY A 112 -3.84 -4.16 5.85
N TYR A 113 -4.53 -4.04 6.99
CA TYR A 113 -4.36 -2.95 7.94
C TYR A 113 -4.26 -3.45 9.39
N ILE A 114 -3.69 -2.61 10.25
CA ILE A 114 -3.71 -2.75 11.71
C ILE A 114 -4.32 -1.50 12.35
N THR A 115 -4.89 -1.65 13.53
CA THR A 115 -5.53 -0.59 14.32
C THR A 115 -4.94 -0.52 15.72
N PHE A 116 -4.99 0.64 16.36
CA PHE A 116 -4.54 0.81 17.75
C PHE A 116 -5.71 1.08 18.69
N GLY A 117 -5.68 0.51 19.90
CA GLY A 117 -6.75 0.72 20.88
C GLY A 117 -8.13 0.15 20.49
N ALA A 118 -8.29 -0.45 19.31
CA ALA A 118 -9.50 -1.15 18.86
C ALA A 118 -9.16 -2.29 17.88
N VAL A 119 -10.15 -3.13 17.56
CA VAL A 119 -10.12 -4.12 16.46
C VAL A 119 -11.28 -3.83 15.52
N LEU A 120 -10.99 -3.66 14.24
CA LEU A 120 -12.00 -3.37 13.22
C LEU A 120 -12.00 -4.46 12.15
N SER A 121 -13.18 -4.91 11.78
CA SER A 121 -13.43 -5.98 10.80
C SER A 121 -14.18 -5.43 9.60
N ASN A 122 -14.19 -6.17 8.48
CA ASN A 122 -15.05 -5.91 7.33
C ASN A 122 -14.78 -4.58 6.60
N LEU A 123 -13.54 -4.09 6.67
CA LEU A 123 -13.11 -2.87 5.98
C LEU A 123 -12.20 -3.25 4.81
N TRP A 124 -12.73 -3.95 3.82
CA TRP A 124 -11.99 -4.41 2.64
C TRP A 124 -11.88 -3.34 1.53
N THR A 125 -12.74 -2.32 1.55
CA THR A 125 -12.76 -1.29 0.49
C THR A 125 -11.76 -0.17 0.80
N PRO A 126 -10.69 -0.02 0.01
CA PRO A 126 -9.69 1.00 0.28
C PRO A 126 -10.14 2.41 -0.13
N TYR A 127 -9.60 3.39 0.59
CA TYR A 127 -9.75 4.81 0.31
C TYR A 127 -8.38 5.48 0.26
N HIS A 128 -8.29 6.64 -0.39
CA HIS A 128 -7.10 7.46 -0.35
C HIS A 128 -6.80 7.89 1.09
N ILE A 129 -5.59 7.58 1.56
CA ILE A 129 -5.14 7.93 2.91
C ILE A 129 -4.61 9.38 2.89
N PRO A 130 -4.96 10.22 3.89
CA PRO A 130 -5.69 9.90 5.12
C PRO A 130 -7.20 9.65 4.90
N ALA A 131 -7.74 8.62 5.57
CA ALA A 131 -9.11 8.14 5.41
C ALA A 131 -9.76 7.86 6.77
N THR A 132 -11.03 8.22 6.93
CA THR A 132 -11.80 7.96 8.17
C THR A 132 -12.44 6.56 8.20
N GLN A 133 -12.44 5.85 7.07
CA GLN A 133 -13.14 4.58 6.91
C GLN A 133 -12.46 3.42 7.64
N LEU A 134 -11.19 3.58 8.04
CA LEU A 134 -10.52 2.70 9.01
C LEU A 134 -10.92 2.98 10.46
N GLY A 135 -11.94 3.82 10.71
CA GLY A 135 -12.65 3.91 12.00
C GLY A 135 -11.82 4.40 13.20
N GLY A 136 -10.56 4.77 13.01
CA GLY A 136 -9.67 5.18 14.10
C GLY A 136 -8.19 5.16 13.70
N PRO A 137 -7.29 5.17 14.69
CA PRO A 137 -5.84 5.14 14.47
C PRO A 137 -5.45 3.81 13.80
N ALA A 138 -4.96 3.89 12.57
CA ALA A 138 -4.62 2.72 11.78
C ALA A 138 -3.34 2.94 10.96
N ILE A 139 -2.67 1.84 10.66
CA ILE A 139 -1.61 1.74 9.65
C ILE A 139 -2.09 0.74 8.60
N ALA A 140 -2.09 1.17 7.34
CA ALA A 140 -2.49 0.36 6.20
C ALA A 140 -1.28 0.13 5.29
N GLY A 141 -0.72 -1.08 5.35
CA GLY A 141 0.39 -1.46 4.46
C GLY A 141 -0.07 -2.02 3.12
N GLY A 142 -1.27 -2.60 3.08
CA GLY A 142 -1.87 -3.18 1.88
C GLY A 142 -3.37 -3.25 2.01
N TRP A 143 -4.03 -2.08 2.18
CA TRP A 143 -5.48 -2.04 2.37
C TRP A 143 -6.21 -2.39 1.07
N PHE A 144 -6.84 -3.55 1.03
CA PHE A 144 -7.68 -4.05 -0.06
C PHE A 144 -8.47 -5.27 0.42
N ASP A 145 -9.39 -5.75 -0.41
CA ASP A 145 -10.18 -6.97 -0.19
C ASP A 145 -9.31 -8.20 -0.37
N GLY A 146 -8.78 -8.72 0.73
CA GLY A 146 -7.70 -9.68 0.71
C GLY A 146 -8.14 -11.13 0.99
N GLY A 147 -7.15 -12.01 1.01
CA GLY A 147 -7.36 -13.38 1.44
C GLY A 147 -6.21 -14.31 1.12
N PHE A 148 -6.34 -15.57 1.52
CA PHE A 148 -5.23 -16.52 1.52
C PHE A 148 -5.57 -17.80 0.75
N CYS A 149 -4.69 -18.18 -0.17
CA CYS A 149 -4.80 -19.45 -0.88
C CYS A 149 -4.00 -20.57 -0.20
N ARG A 150 -4.53 -21.12 0.90
CA ARG A 150 -3.78 -22.13 1.68
C ARG A 150 -3.64 -23.51 1.06
N SER A 151 -4.43 -23.82 0.03
CA SER A 151 -4.19 -25.02 -0.78
C SER A 151 -2.97 -24.87 -1.71
N SER A 152 -2.57 -23.64 -2.07
CA SER A 152 -1.31 -23.38 -2.80
C SER A 152 -0.13 -23.20 -1.85
N ASN A 153 -0.31 -22.45 -0.76
CA ASN A 153 0.71 -22.29 0.27
C ASN A 153 0.12 -22.49 1.67
N PRO A 154 0.43 -23.59 2.38
CA PRO A 154 -0.11 -23.85 3.71
C PRO A 154 0.37 -22.84 4.77
N ASN A 155 1.33 -21.96 4.46
CA ASN A 155 1.83 -20.90 5.33
C ASN A 155 1.23 -19.53 5.00
N ALA A 156 0.31 -19.42 4.03
CA ALA A 156 -0.36 -18.15 3.74
C ALA A 156 -1.22 -17.71 4.95
N GLY A 157 -1.09 -16.45 5.36
CA GLY A 157 -1.76 -15.93 6.54
C GLY A 157 -1.14 -14.65 7.09
N VAL A 158 -1.65 -14.21 8.24
CA VAL A 158 -1.09 -13.09 9.00
C VAL A 158 -0.33 -13.61 10.21
N TYR A 159 0.89 -13.09 10.39
CA TYR A 159 1.79 -13.42 11.48
C TYR A 159 2.22 -12.15 12.19
N TYR A 160 2.52 -12.22 13.48
CA TYR A 160 3.18 -11.13 14.18
C TYR A 160 4.30 -11.62 15.09
N ASP A 161 5.26 -10.74 15.37
CA ASP A 161 6.33 -10.99 16.32
C ASP A 161 6.74 -9.68 17.03
N TYR A 162 7.23 -9.81 18.25
CA TYR A 162 7.78 -8.71 19.04
C TYR A 162 9.29 -8.87 19.15
N GLN A 163 10.02 -7.84 18.72
CA GLN A 163 11.47 -7.94 18.59
C GLN A 163 12.17 -6.77 19.27
N GLY A 164 13.43 -7.01 19.64
CA GLY A 164 14.30 -6.02 20.26
C GLY A 164 14.07 -5.82 21.76
N THR A 165 14.82 -4.89 22.32
CA THR A 165 14.78 -4.50 23.73
C THR A 165 14.82 -2.99 23.82
N SER A 166 14.28 -2.42 24.90
CA SER A 166 14.27 -0.97 25.10
C SER A 166 15.68 -0.37 24.88
N PRO A 167 15.83 0.72 24.09
CA PRO A 167 14.77 1.51 23.45
C PRO A 167 14.37 1.07 22.02
N ASN A 168 14.99 0.02 21.47
CA ASN A 168 14.85 -0.40 20.06
C ASN A 168 13.87 -1.58 19.92
N GLN A 169 12.65 -1.42 20.46
CA GLN A 169 11.59 -2.42 20.35
C GLN A 169 10.76 -2.19 19.09
N LYS A 170 10.29 -3.26 18.46
CA LYS A 170 9.44 -3.19 17.27
C LYS A 170 8.38 -4.29 17.27
N VAL A 171 7.29 -4.05 16.56
CA VAL A 171 6.26 -5.05 16.27
C VAL A 171 6.28 -5.31 14.78
N VAL A 172 6.57 -6.55 14.39
CA VAL A 172 6.53 -6.95 12.99
C VAL A 172 5.21 -7.66 12.75
N VAL A 173 4.42 -7.20 11.78
CA VAL A 173 3.21 -7.87 11.29
C VAL A 173 3.41 -8.23 9.83
N THR A 174 3.43 -9.52 9.53
CA THR A 174 3.64 -10.06 8.17
C THR A 174 2.34 -10.59 7.60
N TYR A 175 2.04 -10.16 6.39
CA TYR A 175 1.05 -10.78 5.52
C TYR A 175 1.82 -11.69 4.56
N GLN A 176 1.72 -13.00 4.76
CA GLN A 176 2.36 -14.02 3.93
C GLN A 176 1.38 -14.49 2.85
N ASP A 177 1.78 -14.35 1.58
CA ASP A 177 1.01 -14.74 0.40
C ASP A 177 -0.46 -14.26 0.45
N GLN A 178 -0.65 -12.98 0.73
CA GLN A 178 -1.94 -12.32 0.66
C GLN A 178 -2.28 -12.01 -0.80
N GLY A 179 -3.36 -12.62 -1.31
CA GLY A 179 -3.94 -12.30 -2.60
C GLY A 179 -5.19 -11.44 -2.45
N HIS A 180 -5.72 -10.94 -3.57
CA HIS A 180 -7.03 -10.31 -3.58
C HIS A 180 -8.12 -11.39 -3.45
N TRP A 181 -9.18 -11.15 -2.68
CA TRP A 181 -10.27 -12.10 -2.46
C TRP A 181 -10.78 -12.71 -3.78
N TYR A 182 -11.16 -11.84 -4.72
CA TYR A 182 -11.48 -12.24 -6.10
C TYR A 182 -10.47 -11.66 -7.11
N PRO A 183 -9.86 -12.44 -8.01
CA PRO A 183 -10.12 -13.86 -8.26
C PRO A 183 -9.24 -14.82 -7.44
N SER A 184 -8.24 -14.35 -6.69
CA SER A 184 -7.16 -15.21 -6.18
C SER A 184 -7.64 -16.29 -5.21
N VAL A 185 -8.50 -15.96 -4.24
CA VAL A 185 -9.02 -16.95 -3.27
C VAL A 185 -10.04 -17.88 -3.93
N TYR A 186 -10.91 -17.35 -4.79
CA TYR A 186 -11.91 -18.17 -5.49
C TYR A 186 -11.33 -19.20 -6.45
N GLN A 187 -10.17 -18.92 -7.03
CA GLN A 187 -9.50 -19.78 -8.01
C GLN A 187 -8.30 -20.50 -7.40
N CYS A 188 -8.39 -20.78 -6.10
CA CYS A 188 -7.36 -21.43 -5.31
C CYS A 188 -7.52 -22.96 -5.30
N PRO A 189 -6.50 -23.77 -5.70
CA PRO A 189 -5.21 -23.36 -6.26
C PRO A 189 -5.31 -23.03 -7.77
N GLY A 190 -4.49 -22.09 -8.24
CA GLY A 190 -4.52 -21.65 -9.64
C GLY A 190 -3.57 -20.49 -9.94
N ALA A 191 -3.41 -20.14 -11.22
CA ALA A 191 -2.50 -19.08 -11.66
C ALA A 191 -2.84 -17.70 -11.06
N GLN A 192 -4.13 -17.44 -10.84
CA GLN A 192 -4.61 -16.20 -10.23
C GLN A 192 -4.32 -16.15 -8.73
N ALA A 193 -4.28 -17.31 -8.07
CA ALA A 193 -3.85 -17.44 -6.68
C ALA A 193 -2.34 -17.22 -6.50
N ALA A 194 -1.55 -17.39 -7.57
CA ALA A 194 -0.11 -17.13 -7.55
C ALA A 194 0.23 -15.63 -7.55
N ASN A 195 -0.72 -14.74 -7.86
CA ASN A 195 -0.56 -13.29 -7.76
C ASN A 195 -0.76 -12.81 -6.32
N ALA A 196 -0.03 -13.40 -5.37
CA ALA A 196 -0.07 -13.06 -3.96
C ALA A 196 1.15 -12.23 -3.56
N LEU A 197 0.97 -11.34 -2.60
CA LEU A 197 2.00 -10.47 -2.07
C LEU A 197 2.42 -10.95 -0.67
N THR A 198 3.71 -10.81 -0.40
CA THR A 198 4.28 -11.01 0.93
C THR A 198 4.94 -9.71 1.37
N TRP A 199 4.48 -9.14 2.48
CA TRP A 199 4.87 -7.80 2.94
C TRP A 199 4.70 -7.65 4.46
N GLN A 200 5.27 -6.58 5.03
CA GLN A 200 5.33 -6.38 6.49
C GLN A 200 5.05 -4.93 6.90
N ILE A 201 4.43 -4.78 8.07
CA ILE A 201 4.45 -3.55 8.89
C ILE A 201 5.47 -3.79 10.01
N ILE A 202 6.34 -2.83 10.29
CA ILE A 202 7.44 -2.93 11.27
C ILE A 202 7.44 -1.70 12.18
#